data_AF-A0A6A4ZJM4-F1
#
_entry.id   AF-A0A6A4ZJM4-F1
#
_cell.length_a   1.000
_cell.length_b   1.000
_cell.length_c   1.000
_cell.angle_alpha   90.00
_cell.angle_beta   90.00
_cell.angle_gamma   90.00
#
_symmetry.space_group_name_H-M   'P 1'
#
loop_
_entity.id
_entity.type
_entity.pdbx_description
1 polymer ?
#
loop_
_entity_poly.entity_id
_entity_poly.type
_entity_poly.pdbx_seq_one_letter_code
_entity_poly.pdbx_strand_id
1 'polypeptide(L)'
;MELNNKLMYYRRTKNLKDTSQHENYMCFRNELYNNKPMVMTPSFYDTLPNYGSLDFDFVQFSRPMPDILPMSDNRFKQLVAKLYLDRMELAVPLSFRRAPTPAVRTLNPKVYDELIDLQRFRTRIPELYNRDIATPIEFTPPKEQHDITPERVKYSGRRLLLELQALFCSRWITTRQALYVLAKWPLAFGTTKVDAALMLFDRILDLYNYSQVFTALVDSEVAQLIFRLGWLNMWSPLIPEMYYELDLTIYEQREVTKVLVQLAMDEPGENWQGATFGWDRDSPMPGWVLNMSWLTPGNFPQKGYLRVEYYSGADKGCSPVWASRHTSAQNVLAELPKQFDVFLAHREALRRLGRRGSSGENDQRSSTQSIPTPPSTNSCRKPKTASTPPRHHSCK
;
A
#
# COMPACT_ATOMS: atom_id res chain seq x y z
N MET A 1 8.81 -10.70 -26.78
CA MET A 1 8.18 -9.64 -27.61
C MET A 1 6.69 -9.87 -27.87
N GLU A 2 6.25 -11.01 -28.42
CA GLU A 2 4.85 -11.20 -28.86
C GLU A 2 3.77 -10.81 -27.83
N LEU A 3 3.94 -11.17 -26.55
CA LEU A 3 3.03 -10.78 -25.46
C LEU A 3 2.92 -9.26 -25.29
N ASN A 4 4.06 -8.55 -25.25
CA ASN A 4 4.14 -7.09 -25.13
C ASN A 4 3.50 -6.41 -26.35
N ASN A 5 3.70 -6.95 -27.55
CA ASN A 5 3.09 -6.43 -28.78
C ASN A 5 1.55 -6.56 -28.74
N LYS A 6 1.04 -7.73 -28.30
CA LYS A 6 -0.41 -7.95 -28.08
C LYS A 6 -0.97 -7.03 -26.99
N LEU A 7 -0.22 -6.79 -25.92
CA LEU A 7 -0.60 -5.86 -24.84
C LEU A 7 -0.65 -4.41 -25.31
N MET A 8 0.39 -3.93 -25.99
CA MET A 8 0.43 -2.58 -26.57
C MET A 8 -0.76 -2.38 -27.52
N TYR A 9 -1.02 -3.35 -28.40
CA TYR A 9 -2.14 -3.29 -29.33
C TYR A 9 -3.49 -3.29 -28.60
N TYR A 10 -3.68 -4.14 -27.60
CA TYR A 10 -4.90 -4.17 -26.77
C TYR A 10 -5.13 -2.84 -26.05
N ARG A 11 -4.11 -2.29 -25.38
CA ARG A 11 -4.25 -1.02 -24.63
C ARG A 11 -4.57 0.14 -25.58
N ARG A 12 -3.85 0.26 -26.71
CA ARG A 12 -4.13 1.28 -27.73
C ARG A 12 -5.52 1.15 -28.35
N THR A 13 -5.97 -0.05 -28.72
CA THR A 13 -7.32 -0.28 -29.27
C THR A 13 -8.46 -0.11 -28.25
N LYS A 14 -8.13 0.03 -26.96
CA LYS A 14 -9.06 0.36 -25.87
C LYS A 14 -8.88 1.77 -25.32
N ASN A 15 -8.07 2.62 -25.96
CA ASN A 15 -7.70 3.97 -25.50
C ASN A 15 -7.09 4.02 -24.08
N LEU A 16 -6.49 2.91 -23.62
CA LEU A 16 -5.78 2.82 -22.36
C LEU A 16 -4.33 3.29 -22.57
N LYS A 17 -3.81 4.15 -21.69
CA LYS A 17 -2.39 4.55 -21.70
C LYS A 17 -1.47 3.41 -21.31
N ASP A 18 -0.17 3.58 -21.52
CA ASP A 18 0.84 2.65 -20.99
C ASP A 18 0.90 2.67 -19.45
N THR A 19 1.34 1.55 -18.86
CA THR A 19 1.61 1.38 -17.43
C THR A 19 2.99 0.76 -17.15
N SER A 20 3.86 0.69 -18.16
CA SER A 20 5.28 0.35 -18.00
C SER A 20 6.03 1.40 -17.17
N GLN A 21 7.22 1.04 -16.67
CA GLN A 21 8.10 1.96 -15.95
C GLN A 21 8.71 3.05 -16.86
N HIS A 22 8.75 2.83 -18.19
CA HIS A 22 9.59 3.59 -19.13
C HIS A 22 8.83 4.12 -20.37
N GLU A 23 7.49 4.19 -20.33
CA GLU A 23 6.62 4.63 -21.44
C GLU A 23 6.81 3.83 -22.76
N ASN A 24 7.26 2.58 -22.65
CA ASN A 24 7.67 1.72 -23.77
C ASN A 24 6.77 0.49 -24.00
N TYR A 25 5.66 0.35 -23.27
CA TYR A 25 4.74 -0.81 -23.27
C TYR A 25 5.41 -2.16 -22.95
N MET A 26 6.59 -2.16 -22.34
CA MET A 26 7.28 -3.38 -21.91
C MET A 26 6.89 -3.73 -20.47
N CYS A 27 6.74 -5.03 -20.19
CA CYS A 27 6.42 -5.55 -18.85
C CYS A 27 7.64 -5.60 -17.89
N PHE A 28 8.82 -5.13 -18.34
CA PHE A 28 10.06 -5.09 -17.55
C PHE A 28 10.12 -3.82 -16.71
N ARG A 29 10.73 -3.93 -15.54
CA ARG A 29 11.04 -2.81 -14.64
C ARG A 29 12.22 -3.15 -13.74
N ASN A 30 12.81 -2.12 -13.13
CA ASN A 30 13.94 -2.24 -12.20
C ASN A 30 15.17 -2.92 -12.84
N GLU A 31 15.37 -2.76 -14.15
CA GLU A 31 16.32 -3.59 -14.90
C GLU A 31 17.79 -3.23 -14.63
N LEU A 32 18.58 -4.24 -14.26
CA LEU A 32 20.01 -4.15 -13.99
C LEU A 32 20.77 -5.17 -14.84
N TYR A 33 21.80 -4.72 -15.56
CA TYR A 33 22.77 -5.58 -16.23
C TYR A 33 24.14 -5.37 -15.59
N ASN A 34 24.73 -6.43 -15.02
CA ASN A 34 25.97 -6.36 -14.23
C ASN A 34 25.93 -5.23 -13.18
N ASN A 35 24.82 -5.15 -12.44
CA ASN A 35 24.51 -4.15 -11.40
C ASN A 35 24.43 -2.68 -11.89
N LYS A 36 24.36 -2.45 -13.20
CA LYS A 36 24.14 -1.12 -13.81
C LYS A 36 22.72 -1.02 -14.36
N PRO A 37 21.97 0.06 -14.07
CA PRO A 37 20.65 0.29 -14.67
C PRO A 37 20.70 0.33 -16.19
N MET A 38 19.65 -0.21 -16.80
CA MET A 38 19.34 -0.08 -18.22
C MET A 38 17.82 -0.02 -18.41
N VAL A 39 17.38 0.21 -19.64
CA VAL A 39 16.00 -0.03 -20.07
C VAL A 39 16.04 -1.16 -21.08
N MET A 40 15.20 -2.19 -20.94
CA MET A 40 15.15 -3.25 -21.94
C MET A 40 14.50 -2.79 -23.25
N THR A 41 15.32 -2.54 -24.26
CA THR A 41 14.91 -2.20 -25.63
C THR A 41 14.89 -3.44 -26.54
N PRO A 42 14.17 -3.41 -27.68
CA PRO A 42 14.28 -4.45 -28.71
C PRO A 42 15.73 -4.72 -29.16
N SER A 43 16.52 -3.66 -29.33
CA SER A 43 17.93 -3.73 -29.72
C SER A 43 18.85 -4.46 -28.73
N PHE A 44 18.45 -4.58 -27.46
CA PHE A 44 19.18 -5.39 -26.47
C PHE A 44 19.03 -6.90 -26.74
N TYR A 45 17.95 -7.34 -27.39
CA TYR A 45 17.82 -8.74 -27.83
C TYR A 45 18.66 -9.01 -29.08
N ASP A 46 18.69 -8.06 -30.02
CA ASP A 46 19.48 -8.16 -31.26
C ASP A 46 21.01 -8.20 -30.98
N THR A 47 21.43 -7.69 -29.82
CA THR A 47 22.83 -7.61 -29.37
C THR A 47 23.06 -8.30 -28.02
N LEU A 48 22.25 -9.33 -27.71
CA LEU A 48 22.21 -9.96 -26.38
C LEU A 48 23.61 -10.43 -25.92
N PRO A 49 24.13 -9.96 -24.77
CA PRO A 49 25.48 -10.30 -24.33
C PRO A 49 25.68 -11.79 -23.99
N ASN A 50 26.81 -12.35 -24.42
CA ASN A 50 27.19 -13.75 -24.16
C ASN A 50 27.56 -14.05 -22.69
N TYR A 51 27.71 -13.04 -21.83
CA TYR A 51 28.07 -13.18 -20.42
C TYR A 51 27.55 -12.03 -19.57
N GLY A 52 27.36 -12.27 -18.27
CA GLY A 52 26.92 -11.27 -17.29
C GLY A 52 25.72 -11.73 -16.46
N SER A 53 25.23 -10.86 -15.57
CA SER A 53 23.97 -11.02 -14.85
C SER A 53 22.93 -10.02 -15.35
N LEU A 54 21.68 -10.46 -15.46
CA LEU A 54 20.54 -9.63 -15.85
C LEU A 54 19.42 -9.84 -14.82
N ASP A 55 19.10 -8.79 -14.08
CA ASP A 55 18.08 -8.77 -13.02
C ASP A 55 16.98 -7.78 -13.40
N PHE A 56 15.72 -8.12 -13.14
CA PHE A 56 14.54 -7.30 -13.39
C PHE A 56 13.34 -7.86 -12.63
N ASP A 57 12.35 -7.02 -12.34
CA ASP A 57 10.98 -7.51 -12.10
C ASP A 57 10.22 -7.55 -13.42
N PHE A 58 9.25 -8.45 -13.54
CA PHE A 58 8.35 -8.57 -14.68
C PHE A 58 6.91 -8.56 -14.18
N VAL A 59 6.10 -7.61 -14.66
CA VAL A 59 4.72 -7.42 -14.21
C VAL A 59 3.79 -7.58 -15.41
N GLN A 60 2.90 -8.58 -15.38
CA GLN A 60 2.07 -8.88 -16.53
C GLN A 60 0.80 -8.00 -16.56
N PHE A 61 0.76 -7.03 -17.47
CA PHE A 61 -0.37 -6.12 -17.64
C PHE A 61 -1.60 -6.75 -18.35
N SER A 62 -1.56 -8.06 -18.61
CA SER A 62 -2.67 -8.84 -19.21
C SER A 62 -3.74 -9.13 -18.16
N ARG A 63 -4.88 -8.46 -18.28
CA ARG A 63 -6.05 -8.74 -17.46
C ARG A 63 -6.86 -9.92 -18.02
N PRO A 64 -7.64 -10.63 -17.19
CA PRO A 64 -8.48 -11.75 -17.62
C PRO A 64 -9.46 -11.36 -18.74
N MET A 65 -9.95 -12.38 -19.45
CA MET A 65 -11.08 -12.20 -20.37
C MET A 65 -12.29 -11.55 -19.65
N PRO A 66 -13.11 -10.76 -20.36
CA PRO A 66 -14.40 -10.30 -19.88
C PRO A 66 -15.24 -11.43 -19.28
N ASP A 67 -16.19 -11.06 -18.41
CA ASP A 67 -17.18 -11.96 -17.80
C ASP A 67 -16.65 -13.10 -16.91
N ILE A 68 -15.34 -13.28 -16.80
CA ILE A 68 -14.72 -14.06 -15.73
C ILE A 68 -15.17 -13.52 -14.35
N LEU A 69 -15.59 -14.45 -13.48
CA LEU A 69 -16.05 -14.20 -12.12
C LEU A 69 -14.99 -14.63 -11.10
N PRO A 70 -14.93 -13.99 -9.91
CA PRO A 70 -14.05 -14.43 -8.85
C PRO A 70 -14.58 -15.70 -8.20
N MET A 71 -13.68 -16.44 -7.55
CA MET A 71 -14.03 -17.61 -6.75
C MET A 71 -15.06 -17.25 -5.67
N SER A 72 -16.11 -18.07 -5.53
CA SER A 72 -17.10 -17.87 -4.47
C SER A 72 -16.49 -18.11 -3.08
N ASP A 73 -16.96 -17.37 -2.07
CA ASP A 73 -16.38 -17.43 -0.71
C ASP A 73 -16.40 -18.83 -0.09
N ASN A 74 -17.39 -19.67 -0.42
CA ASN A 74 -17.45 -21.05 0.05
C ASN A 74 -16.35 -21.92 -0.60
N ARG A 75 -16.11 -21.74 -1.90
CA ARG A 75 -15.02 -22.42 -2.63
C ARG A 75 -13.65 -21.92 -2.16
N PHE A 76 -13.53 -20.61 -1.90
CA PHE A 76 -12.32 -19.99 -1.36
C PHE A 76 -11.96 -20.52 0.04
N LYS A 77 -12.94 -20.57 0.96
CA LYS A 77 -12.76 -21.17 2.30
C LYS A 77 -12.29 -22.63 2.21
N GLN A 78 -12.90 -23.43 1.33
CA GLN A 78 -12.52 -24.83 1.10
C GLN A 78 -11.09 -25.00 0.58
N LEU A 79 -10.60 -24.10 -0.29
CA LEU A 79 -9.23 -24.17 -0.79
C LEU A 79 -8.21 -23.65 0.23
N VAL A 80 -8.46 -22.50 0.87
CA VAL A 80 -7.51 -21.91 1.83
C VAL A 80 -7.41 -22.73 3.13
N ALA A 81 -8.41 -23.54 3.47
CA ALA A 81 -8.30 -24.55 4.53
C ALA A 81 -7.11 -25.51 4.31
N LYS A 82 -6.79 -25.85 3.05
CA LYS A 82 -5.66 -26.72 2.68
C LYS A 82 -4.29 -26.07 2.85
N LEU A 83 -4.23 -24.75 2.94
CA LEU A 83 -2.99 -24.00 3.22
C LEU A 83 -2.65 -23.97 4.72
N TYR A 84 -3.51 -24.53 5.59
CA TYR A 84 -3.28 -24.71 7.03
C TYR A 84 -2.84 -23.45 7.81
N LEU A 85 -3.10 -22.24 7.30
CA LEU A 85 -2.57 -20.97 7.82
C LEU A 85 -2.83 -20.77 9.32
N ASP A 86 -4.04 -21.09 9.79
CA ASP A 86 -4.40 -20.97 11.21
C ASP A 86 -3.86 -22.12 12.09
N ARG A 87 -3.42 -23.25 11.50
CA ARG A 87 -2.69 -24.30 12.24
C ARG A 87 -1.23 -23.90 12.42
N MET A 88 -0.59 -23.34 11.40
CA MET A 88 0.77 -22.81 11.49
C MET A 88 0.88 -21.66 12.51
N GLU A 89 -0.11 -20.77 12.55
CA GLU A 89 -0.21 -19.70 13.57
C GLU A 89 -0.25 -20.25 15.01
N LEU A 90 -1.01 -21.32 15.23
CA LEU A 90 -1.13 -21.95 16.55
C LEU A 90 0.12 -22.76 16.93
N ALA A 91 0.91 -23.22 15.95
CA ALA A 91 2.13 -23.99 16.16
C ALA A 91 3.35 -23.12 16.54
N VAL A 92 3.34 -21.81 16.24
CA VAL A 92 4.42 -20.90 16.66
C VAL A 92 4.16 -20.33 18.08
N PRO A 93 5.22 -19.97 18.84
CA PRO A 93 5.10 -19.32 20.15
C PRO A 93 4.38 -17.98 20.04
N LEU A 94 3.75 -17.53 21.14
CA LEU A 94 2.98 -16.28 21.19
C LEU A 94 3.77 -15.04 20.72
N SER A 95 5.09 -14.99 20.96
CA SER A 95 5.97 -13.91 20.52
C SER A 95 6.22 -13.85 19.00
N PHE A 96 5.90 -14.91 18.26
CA PHE A 96 6.02 -15.01 16.80
C PHE A 96 4.66 -14.99 16.09
N ARG A 97 3.56 -14.79 16.84
CA ARG A 97 2.23 -14.67 16.28
C ARG A 97 1.96 -13.28 15.72
N ARG A 98 1.13 -13.22 14.70
CA ARG A 98 0.78 -11.97 13.99
C ARG A 98 -0.06 -11.05 14.87
N ALA A 99 0.24 -9.75 14.84
CA ALA A 99 -0.66 -8.74 15.35
C ALA A 99 -1.97 -8.73 14.53
N PRO A 100 -3.11 -8.30 15.11
CA PRO A 100 -4.35 -8.14 14.35
C PRO A 100 -4.17 -7.15 13.20
N THR A 101 -4.61 -7.55 11.99
CA THR A 101 -4.63 -6.67 10.82
C THR A 101 -5.55 -5.47 11.07
N PRO A 102 -5.06 -4.21 10.97
CA PRO A 102 -5.90 -3.02 11.13
C PRO A 102 -6.91 -2.90 9.98
N ALA A 103 -8.08 -2.32 10.26
CA ALA A 103 -9.13 -2.14 9.25
C ALA A 103 -8.76 -1.12 8.15
N VAL A 104 -7.85 -0.20 8.44
CA VAL A 104 -7.32 0.83 7.53
C VAL A 104 -5.83 1.01 7.83
N ARG A 105 -5.03 1.30 6.79
CA ARG A 105 -3.62 1.69 6.91
C ARG A 105 -3.36 2.87 5.98
N THR A 106 -2.99 4.02 6.55
CA THR A 106 -2.41 5.14 5.78
C THR A 106 -0.94 4.82 5.48
N LEU A 107 -0.44 5.22 4.32
CA LEU A 107 1.01 5.24 4.08
C LEU A 107 1.67 6.34 4.94
N ASN A 108 2.96 6.20 5.17
CA ASN A 108 3.73 7.08 6.05
C ASN A 108 5.14 7.27 5.48
N PRO A 109 5.92 8.29 5.92
CA PRO A 109 7.23 8.58 5.35
C PRO A 109 8.22 7.41 5.35
N LYS A 110 8.15 6.51 6.34
CA LYS A 110 9.03 5.33 6.40
C LYS A 110 8.80 4.34 5.25
N VAL A 111 7.57 4.23 4.72
CA VAL A 111 7.31 3.46 3.49
C VAL A 111 8.10 4.04 2.32
N TYR A 112 8.25 5.36 2.28
CA TYR A 112 8.98 6.07 1.23
C TYR A 112 10.49 6.10 1.47
N ASP A 113 10.96 6.14 2.71
CA ASP A 113 12.36 5.94 3.07
C ASP A 113 12.87 4.58 2.53
N GLU A 114 12.15 3.50 2.86
CA GLU A 114 12.46 2.13 2.41
C GLU A 114 12.37 1.99 0.88
N LEU A 115 11.39 2.66 0.24
CA LEU A 115 11.23 2.65 -1.23
C LEU A 115 12.38 3.40 -1.94
N ILE A 116 12.82 4.53 -1.39
CA ILE A 116 13.96 5.29 -1.90
C ILE A 116 15.24 4.47 -1.76
N ASP A 117 15.44 3.76 -0.66
CA ASP A 117 16.61 2.90 -0.48
C ASP A 117 16.63 1.74 -1.48
N LEU A 118 15.49 1.08 -1.75
CA LEU A 118 15.38 0.08 -2.83
C LEU A 118 15.78 0.66 -4.21
N GLN A 119 15.27 1.85 -4.55
CA GLN A 119 15.54 2.54 -5.82
C GLN A 119 17.00 3.03 -5.93
N ARG A 120 17.53 3.64 -4.86
CA ARG A 120 18.84 4.29 -4.79
C ARG A 120 19.98 3.28 -4.74
N PHE A 121 19.87 2.27 -3.88
CA PHE A 121 20.87 1.21 -3.77
C PHE A 121 20.73 0.12 -4.82
N ARG A 122 19.65 0.17 -5.64
CA ARG A 122 19.37 -0.78 -6.73
C ARG A 122 19.29 -2.22 -6.20
N THR A 123 18.64 -2.36 -5.06
CA THR A 123 18.69 -3.57 -4.23
C THR A 123 18.13 -4.77 -5.00
N ARG A 124 18.99 -5.74 -5.30
CA ARG A 124 18.59 -6.95 -6.03
C ARG A 124 17.72 -7.80 -5.11
N ILE A 125 16.53 -8.17 -5.57
CA ILE A 125 15.56 -8.91 -4.74
C ILE A 125 16.15 -10.19 -4.07
N PRO A 126 17.02 -10.98 -4.73
CA PRO A 126 17.72 -12.10 -4.07
C PRO A 126 18.52 -11.72 -2.81
N GLU A 127 19.02 -10.49 -2.71
CA GLU A 127 19.77 -9.99 -1.56
C GLU A 127 18.87 -9.64 -0.36
N LEU A 128 17.56 -9.47 -0.59
CA LEU A 128 16.55 -9.36 0.47
C LEU A 128 16.28 -10.75 1.08
N TYR A 129 16.08 -11.78 0.24
CA TYR A 129 15.89 -13.16 0.70
C TYR A 129 17.11 -13.68 1.48
N ASN A 130 18.33 -13.33 1.06
CA ASN A 130 19.56 -13.75 1.73
C ASN A 130 19.77 -13.14 3.13
N ARG A 131 18.99 -12.12 3.50
CA ARG A 131 19.00 -11.49 4.85
C ARG A 131 17.90 -12.03 5.77
N ASP A 132 17.03 -12.92 5.27
CA ASP A 132 15.79 -13.32 5.91
C ASP A 132 15.92 -14.66 6.68
N ILE A 133 15.46 -14.69 7.93
CA ILE A 133 15.55 -15.86 8.81
C ILE A 133 14.26 -16.69 8.70
N ALA A 134 13.98 -17.15 7.47
CA ALA A 134 12.81 -17.95 7.14
C ALA A 134 12.84 -19.32 7.86
N THR A 135 12.10 -19.41 8.97
CA THR A 135 12.07 -20.55 9.89
C THR A 135 10.91 -21.49 9.54
N PRO A 136 11.17 -22.77 9.19
CA PRO A 136 10.10 -23.73 8.94
C PRO A 136 9.26 -24.01 10.19
N ILE A 137 7.94 -24.07 10.03
CA ILE A 137 6.98 -24.38 11.09
C ILE A 137 6.67 -25.87 11.05
N GLU A 138 6.64 -26.52 12.21
CA GLU A 138 6.21 -27.92 12.36
C GLU A 138 4.83 -28.00 13.00
N PHE A 139 3.90 -28.73 12.38
CA PHE A 139 2.56 -28.95 12.92
C PHE A 139 1.98 -30.30 12.45
N THR A 140 0.93 -30.76 13.13
CA THR A 140 0.17 -31.94 12.70
C THR A 140 -1.09 -31.48 11.94
N PRO A 141 -1.30 -31.90 10.68
CA PRO A 141 -2.50 -31.56 9.92
C PRO A 141 -3.78 -32.14 10.54
N PRO A 142 -4.98 -31.63 10.16
CA PRO A 142 -6.24 -32.29 10.45
C PRO A 142 -6.26 -33.72 9.90
N LYS A 143 -6.92 -34.64 10.61
CA LYS A 143 -7.11 -36.03 10.16
C LYS A 143 -8.14 -36.08 9.02
N GLU A 144 -7.69 -36.24 7.78
CA GLU A 144 -8.57 -36.26 6.59
C GLU A 144 -9.27 -37.62 6.34
N GLN A 145 -8.76 -38.72 6.90
CA GLN A 145 -9.32 -40.08 6.75
C GLN A 145 -9.30 -40.83 8.08
N HIS A 146 -10.25 -41.76 8.28
CA HIS A 146 -10.46 -42.40 9.59
C HIS A 146 -9.32 -43.32 10.08
N ASP A 147 -8.56 -43.92 9.17
CA ASP A 147 -7.57 -44.96 9.55
C ASP A 147 -6.11 -44.47 9.55
N ILE A 148 -5.84 -43.24 9.08
CA ILE A 148 -4.49 -42.67 9.05
C ILE A 148 -4.27 -41.79 10.29
N THR A 149 -3.18 -42.04 11.02
CA THR A 149 -2.67 -41.10 12.04
C THR A 149 -1.97 -39.94 11.32
N PRO A 150 -2.41 -38.67 11.48
CA PRO A 150 -1.77 -37.55 10.80
C PRO A 150 -0.36 -37.34 11.37
N GLU A 151 0.66 -37.48 10.52
CA GLU A 151 2.05 -37.24 10.89
C GLU A 151 2.33 -35.74 11.08
N ARG A 152 3.43 -35.41 11.76
CA ARG A 152 3.92 -34.04 11.87
C ARG A 152 4.58 -33.63 10.56
N VAL A 153 4.05 -32.61 9.90
CA VAL A 153 4.65 -32.02 8.69
C VAL A 153 5.54 -30.83 9.04
N LYS A 154 6.63 -30.67 8.28
CA LYS A 154 7.52 -29.50 8.33
C LYS A 154 7.26 -28.63 7.11
N TYR A 155 6.90 -27.38 7.34
CA TYR A 155 6.32 -26.50 6.33
C TYR A 155 7.11 -25.19 6.28
N SER A 156 7.45 -24.70 5.09
CA SER A 156 8.28 -23.50 4.88
C SER A 156 7.56 -22.49 3.99
N GLY A 157 7.97 -21.21 4.05
CA GLY A 157 7.42 -20.16 3.17
C GLY A 157 7.51 -20.51 1.69
N ARG A 158 8.63 -21.10 1.25
CA ARG A 158 8.79 -21.59 -0.14
C ARG A 158 7.82 -22.74 -0.47
N ARG A 159 7.51 -23.63 0.47
CA ARG A 159 6.49 -24.68 0.26
C ARG A 159 5.08 -24.06 0.18
N LEU A 160 4.78 -23.10 1.07
CA LEU A 160 3.50 -22.39 1.08
C LEU A 160 3.27 -21.62 -0.23
N LEU A 161 4.29 -20.94 -0.76
CA LEU A 161 4.24 -20.26 -2.06
C LEU A 161 3.92 -21.22 -3.22
N LEU A 162 4.57 -22.40 -3.26
CA LEU A 162 4.31 -23.40 -4.31
C LEU A 162 2.88 -23.97 -4.24
N GLU A 163 2.35 -24.21 -3.03
CA GLU A 163 0.95 -24.64 -2.87
C GLU A 163 -0.03 -23.51 -3.19
N LEU A 164 0.27 -22.26 -2.80
CA LEU A 164 -0.50 -21.08 -3.19
C LEU A 164 -0.57 -20.95 -4.72
N GLN A 165 0.56 -21.13 -5.41
CA GLN A 165 0.64 -21.12 -6.87
C GLN A 165 -0.23 -22.23 -7.49
N ALA A 166 -0.16 -23.46 -6.98
CA ALA A 166 -0.98 -24.58 -7.43
C ALA A 166 -2.49 -24.39 -7.15
N LEU A 167 -2.85 -23.65 -6.08
CA LEU A 167 -4.25 -23.33 -5.77
C LEU A 167 -4.83 -22.19 -6.62
N PHE A 168 -4.01 -21.26 -7.12
CA PHE A 168 -4.50 -20.08 -7.87
C PHE A 168 -4.04 -19.97 -9.34
N CYS A 169 -3.20 -20.90 -9.85
CA CYS A 169 -2.68 -20.89 -11.23
C CYS A 169 -3.76 -20.81 -12.35
N SER A 170 -4.97 -21.29 -12.09
CA SER A 170 -6.11 -21.28 -13.01
C SER A 170 -7.38 -20.64 -12.41
N ARG A 171 -7.23 -19.87 -11.32
CA ARG A 171 -8.37 -19.38 -10.52
C ARG A 171 -8.22 -17.89 -10.20
N TRP A 172 -9.34 -17.19 -10.29
CA TRP A 172 -9.44 -15.75 -10.06
C TRP A 172 -10.10 -15.46 -8.72
N ILE A 173 -9.68 -14.38 -8.07
CA ILE A 173 -10.07 -14.01 -6.70
C ILE A 173 -10.40 -12.53 -6.59
N THR A 174 -10.90 -12.13 -5.42
CA THR A 174 -11.02 -10.71 -5.06
C THR A 174 -9.84 -10.20 -4.24
N THR A 175 -9.62 -8.88 -4.19
CA THR A 175 -8.64 -8.25 -3.30
C THR A 175 -8.88 -8.67 -1.84
N ARG A 176 -10.15 -8.72 -1.40
CA ARG A 176 -10.54 -9.21 -0.06
C ARG A 176 -10.09 -10.66 0.21
N GLN A 177 -10.11 -11.51 -0.81
CA GLN A 177 -9.64 -12.90 -0.71
C GLN A 177 -8.12 -12.99 -0.71
N ALA A 178 -7.41 -12.16 -1.49
CA ALA A 178 -5.95 -12.04 -1.39
C ALA A 178 -5.52 -11.54 0.00
N LEU A 179 -6.16 -10.47 0.49
CA LEU A 179 -5.97 -9.92 1.83
C LEU A 179 -6.19 -10.97 2.92
N TYR A 180 -7.21 -11.83 2.81
CA TYR A 180 -7.44 -12.92 3.78
C TYR A 180 -6.26 -13.90 3.88
N VAL A 181 -5.56 -14.18 2.76
CA VAL A 181 -4.35 -15.01 2.77
C VAL A 181 -3.18 -14.24 3.40
N LEU A 182 -2.94 -13.00 2.98
CA LEU A 182 -1.82 -12.19 3.45
C LEU A 182 -1.91 -11.84 4.95
N ALA A 183 -3.11 -11.53 5.44
CA ALA A 183 -3.42 -11.31 6.86
C ALA A 183 -3.27 -12.56 7.74
N LYS A 184 -3.07 -13.74 7.13
CA LYS A 184 -2.84 -15.02 7.79
C LYS A 184 -1.49 -15.66 7.41
N TRP A 185 -0.61 -14.93 6.71
CA TRP A 185 0.71 -15.43 6.36
C TRP A 185 1.61 -15.51 7.60
N PRO A 186 2.24 -16.66 7.90
CA PRO A 186 3.04 -16.79 9.13
C PRO A 186 4.28 -15.89 9.11
N LEU A 187 4.49 -15.12 10.19
CA LEU A 187 5.65 -14.22 10.32
C LEU A 187 7.00 -14.95 10.27
N ALA A 188 7.04 -16.20 10.74
CA ALA A 188 8.24 -17.04 10.67
C ALA A 188 8.71 -17.35 9.23
N PHE A 189 7.89 -17.08 8.21
CA PHE A 189 8.26 -17.23 6.80
C PHE A 189 8.79 -15.94 6.15
N GLY A 190 8.90 -14.85 6.90
CA GLY A 190 9.60 -13.62 6.51
C GLY A 190 9.14 -13.03 5.17
N THR A 191 10.12 -12.64 4.36
CA THR A 191 10.00 -11.94 3.06
C THR A 191 9.05 -12.62 2.05
N THR A 192 8.83 -13.94 2.15
CA THR A 192 7.96 -14.71 1.25
C THR A 192 6.51 -14.19 1.16
N LYS A 193 6.08 -13.38 2.12
CA LYS A 193 4.78 -12.71 2.11
C LYS A 193 4.64 -11.67 0.98
N VAL A 194 5.74 -11.00 0.61
CA VAL A 194 5.77 -10.09 -0.54
C VAL A 194 5.58 -10.89 -1.82
N ASP A 195 6.27 -12.01 -1.98
CA ASP A 195 6.09 -12.91 -3.13
C ASP A 195 4.67 -13.48 -3.21
N ALA A 196 4.04 -13.78 -2.07
CA ALA A 196 2.63 -14.17 -2.03
C ALA A 196 1.72 -13.05 -2.54
N ALA A 197 1.96 -11.79 -2.15
CA ALA A 197 1.18 -10.64 -2.59
C ALA A 197 1.36 -10.32 -4.09
N LEU A 198 2.57 -10.55 -4.64
CA LEU A 198 2.86 -10.47 -6.08
C LEU A 198 2.21 -11.62 -6.85
N MET A 199 2.35 -12.86 -6.38
CA MET A 199 1.78 -14.04 -7.04
C MET A 199 0.24 -14.02 -7.05
N LEU A 200 -0.38 -13.35 -6.08
CA LEU A 200 -1.83 -13.12 -6.03
C LEU A 200 -2.30 -11.89 -6.83
N PHE A 201 -1.43 -10.91 -7.11
CA PHE A 201 -1.77 -9.70 -7.90
C PHE A 201 -2.35 -10.07 -9.27
N ASP A 202 -1.66 -10.94 -10.01
CA ASP A 202 -2.08 -11.51 -11.31
C ASP A 202 -3.41 -12.29 -11.26
N ARG A 203 -3.99 -12.52 -10.07
CA ARG A 203 -5.20 -13.32 -9.84
C ARG A 203 -6.39 -12.50 -9.34
N ILE A 204 -6.15 -11.24 -8.97
CA ILE A 204 -7.20 -10.33 -8.50
C ILE A 204 -7.96 -9.75 -9.70
N LEU A 205 -9.29 -9.75 -9.60
CA LEU A 205 -10.16 -9.09 -10.57
C LEU A 205 -10.32 -7.60 -10.24
N ASP A 206 -10.72 -7.30 -9.01
CA ASP A 206 -10.97 -5.95 -8.48
C ASP A 206 -9.67 -5.24 -8.05
N LEU A 207 -8.73 -5.06 -8.97
CA LEU A 207 -7.48 -4.31 -8.71
C LEU A 207 -7.73 -2.86 -8.29
N TYR A 208 -8.90 -2.30 -8.57
CA TYR A 208 -9.33 -0.99 -8.04
C TYR A 208 -9.42 -0.95 -6.50
N ASN A 209 -9.46 -2.10 -5.83
CA ASN A 209 -9.38 -2.23 -4.38
C ASN A 209 -7.95 -2.52 -3.85
N TYR A 210 -6.94 -2.74 -4.72
CA TYR A 210 -5.69 -3.44 -4.34
C TYR A 210 -4.94 -2.81 -3.17
N SER A 211 -4.99 -1.49 -2.98
CA SER A 211 -4.40 -0.80 -1.82
C SER A 211 -4.86 -1.35 -0.45
N GLN A 212 -6.01 -2.04 -0.37
CA GLN A 212 -6.45 -2.75 0.83
C GLN A 212 -5.44 -3.82 1.29
N VAL A 213 -4.63 -4.44 0.40
CA VAL A 213 -3.63 -5.44 0.81
C VAL A 213 -2.56 -4.86 1.73
N PHE A 214 -2.30 -3.55 1.66
CA PHE A 214 -1.33 -2.87 2.52
C PHE A 214 -1.66 -3.02 4.00
N THR A 215 -2.94 -3.16 4.37
CA THR A 215 -3.35 -3.36 5.78
C THR A 215 -2.69 -4.58 6.42
N ALA A 216 -2.43 -5.65 5.65
CA ALA A 216 -1.76 -6.85 6.13
C ALA A 216 -0.23 -6.76 6.14
N LEU A 217 0.38 -5.65 5.70
CA LEU A 217 1.81 -5.54 5.40
C LEU A 217 2.53 -4.49 6.26
N VAL A 218 3.81 -4.75 6.58
CA VAL A 218 4.68 -3.76 7.25
C VAL A 218 5.29 -2.77 6.25
N ASP A 219 5.94 -1.71 6.74
CA ASP A 219 6.37 -0.58 5.90
C ASP A 219 7.29 -1.01 4.75
N SER A 220 8.28 -1.86 5.04
CA SER A 220 9.23 -2.42 4.07
C SER A 220 8.61 -3.46 3.11
N GLU A 221 7.53 -4.14 3.51
CA GLU A 221 6.77 -5.03 2.61
C GLU A 221 5.95 -4.21 1.60
N VAL A 222 5.36 -3.09 2.03
CA VAL A 222 4.65 -2.16 1.15
C VAL A 222 5.62 -1.45 0.21
N ALA A 223 6.78 -1.00 0.70
CA ALA A 223 7.85 -0.43 -0.13
C ALA A 223 8.30 -1.40 -1.23
N GLN A 224 8.51 -2.67 -0.90
CA GLN A 224 8.83 -3.70 -1.89
C GLN A 224 7.70 -3.90 -2.91
N LEU A 225 6.42 -3.90 -2.53
CA LEU A 225 5.34 -3.98 -3.52
C LEU A 225 5.30 -2.76 -4.44
N ILE A 226 5.50 -1.55 -3.93
CA ILE A 226 5.54 -0.33 -4.76
C ILE A 226 6.72 -0.37 -5.73
N PHE A 227 7.88 -0.84 -5.29
CA PHE A 227 9.06 -1.05 -6.15
C PHE A 227 8.81 -2.10 -7.25
N ARG A 228 8.31 -3.27 -6.86
CA ARG A 228 8.20 -4.47 -7.72
C ARG A 228 6.95 -4.52 -8.62
N LEU A 229 5.88 -3.78 -8.31
CA LEU A 229 4.70 -3.63 -9.18
C LEU A 229 4.66 -2.29 -9.91
N GLY A 230 5.05 -1.21 -9.23
CA GLY A 230 4.92 0.15 -9.74
C GLY A 230 3.53 0.75 -9.59
N TRP A 231 3.50 2.08 -9.48
CA TRP A 231 2.31 2.84 -9.14
C TRP A 231 1.16 2.63 -10.14
N LEU A 232 1.39 2.77 -11.45
CA LEU A 232 0.31 2.66 -12.45
C LEU A 232 -0.33 1.26 -12.53
N ASN A 233 0.32 0.25 -11.97
CA ASN A 233 -0.15 -1.13 -11.97
C ASN A 233 -0.97 -1.47 -10.73
N MET A 234 -0.60 -0.91 -9.57
CA MET A 234 -1.23 -1.22 -8.28
C MET A 234 -2.24 -0.15 -7.78
N TRP A 235 -2.23 1.04 -8.37
CA TRP A 235 -3.04 2.19 -7.96
C TRP A 235 -4.35 2.30 -8.73
N SER A 236 -5.33 3.04 -8.17
CA SER A 236 -6.59 3.33 -8.84
C SER A 236 -7.12 4.73 -8.50
N PRO A 237 -7.47 5.56 -9.51
CA PRO A 237 -8.08 6.87 -9.28
C PRO A 237 -9.51 6.81 -8.73
N LEU A 238 -10.10 5.61 -8.62
CA LEU A 238 -11.36 5.42 -7.90
C LEU A 238 -11.18 5.52 -6.37
N ILE A 239 -9.97 5.22 -5.88
CA ILE A 239 -9.56 5.25 -4.47
C ILE A 239 -8.21 5.99 -4.32
N PRO A 240 -8.17 7.31 -4.61
CA PRO A 240 -6.96 8.12 -4.50
C PRO A 240 -6.66 8.51 -3.04
N GLU A 241 -7.53 8.21 -2.07
CA GLU A 241 -7.38 8.66 -0.68
C GLU A 241 -6.17 7.99 0.01
N MET A 242 -5.03 8.70 0.06
CA MET A 242 -3.73 8.18 0.54
C MET A 242 -2.72 9.31 0.79
N TYR A 243 -1.71 9.08 1.63
CA TYR A 243 -0.48 9.87 1.66
C TYR A 243 0.48 9.41 0.56
N TYR A 244 1.02 10.35 -0.22
CA TYR A 244 1.93 10.13 -1.32
C TYR A 244 3.24 10.88 -1.11
N GLU A 245 4.35 10.23 -1.45
CA GLU A 245 5.58 10.90 -1.88
C GLU A 245 5.96 10.38 -3.28
N LEU A 246 6.18 11.29 -4.24
CA LEU A 246 6.30 10.97 -5.67
C LEU A 246 7.48 11.72 -6.31
N ASP A 247 8.45 10.95 -6.80
CA ASP A 247 9.57 11.43 -7.60
C ASP A 247 9.12 11.62 -9.06
N LEU A 248 9.05 12.88 -9.51
CA LEU A 248 8.62 13.23 -10.87
C LEU A 248 9.67 12.93 -11.95
N THR A 249 10.84 12.37 -11.61
CA THR A 249 11.74 11.76 -12.61
C THR A 249 11.22 10.40 -13.08
N ILE A 250 10.53 9.64 -12.22
CA ILE A 250 9.98 8.32 -12.53
C ILE A 250 8.63 8.47 -13.25
N TYR A 251 8.51 7.88 -14.44
CA TYR A 251 7.33 8.03 -15.31
C TYR A 251 6.00 7.69 -14.64
N GLU A 252 5.92 6.51 -13.99
CA GLU A 252 4.69 6.07 -13.32
C GLU A 252 4.22 7.02 -12.22
N GLN A 253 5.17 7.59 -11.47
CA GLN A 253 4.90 8.52 -10.38
C GLN A 253 4.49 9.90 -10.93
N ARG A 254 5.09 10.32 -12.04
CA ARG A 254 4.72 11.51 -12.82
C ARG A 254 3.33 11.41 -13.42
N GLU A 255 2.92 10.25 -13.98
CA GLU A 255 1.56 10.03 -14.47
C GLU A 255 0.53 9.97 -13.33
N VAL A 256 0.80 9.31 -12.20
CA VAL A 256 -0.09 9.37 -11.02
C VAL A 256 -0.25 10.83 -10.57
N THR A 257 0.83 11.61 -10.53
CA THR A 257 0.75 13.03 -10.14
C THR A 257 -0.15 13.83 -11.10
N LYS A 258 -0.05 13.62 -12.42
CA LYS A 258 -0.98 14.26 -13.39
C LYS A 258 -2.44 13.93 -13.09
N VAL A 259 -2.74 12.69 -12.70
CA VAL A 259 -4.11 12.30 -12.34
C VAL A 259 -4.53 12.92 -11.00
N LEU A 260 -3.68 12.94 -9.97
CA LEU A 260 -3.97 13.60 -8.69
C LEU A 260 -4.19 15.11 -8.85
N VAL A 261 -3.49 15.75 -9.80
CA VAL A 261 -3.70 17.16 -10.18
C VAL A 261 -5.06 17.33 -10.86
N GLN A 262 -5.40 16.50 -11.85
CA GLN A 262 -6.70 16.59 -12.54
C GLN A 262 -7.87 16.36 -11.58
N LEU A 263 -7.78 15.35 -10.70
CA LEU A 263 -8.83 15.07 -9.72
C LEU A 263 -9.03 16.24 -8.74
N ALA A 264 -7.96 16.90 -8.28
CA ALA A 264 -8.08 18.08 -7.40
C ALA A 264 -8.55 19.37 -8.11
N MET A 265 -8.57 19.39 -9.45
CA MET A 265 -9.19 20.47 -10.23
C MET A 265 -10.67 20.22 -10.48
N ASP A 266 -11.08 18.96 -10.61
CA ASP A 266 -12.47 18.58 -10.87
C ASP A 266 -13.29 18.39 -9.58
N GLU A 267 -12.65 17.97 -8.48
CA GLU A 267 -13.28 17.77 -7.18
C GLU A 267 -13.39 19.08 -6.39
N PRO A 268 -14.53 19.33 -5.70
CA PRO A 268 -14.64 20.48 -4.82
C PRO A 268 -13.90 20.23 -3.50
N GLY A 269 -13.48 21.32 -2.86
CA GLY A 269 -12.80 21.33 -1.55
C GLY A 269 -11.29 21.33 -1.66
N GLU A 270 -10.59 21.33 -0.51
CA GLU A 270 -9.12 21.27 -0.48
C GLU A 270 -8.66 19.81 -0.54
N ASN A 271 -8.55 19.26 -1.75
CA ASN A 271 -8.18 17.86 -1.92
C ASN A 271 -6.70 17.54 -1.61
N TRP A 272 -5.81 18.54 -1.60
CA TRP A 272 -4.36 18.36 -1.48
C TRP A 272 -3.85 18.76 -0.09
N GLN A 273 -4.06 17.90 0.89
CA GLN A 273 -3.68 18.15 2.28
C GLN A 273 -2.15 18.08 2.44
N GLY A 274 -1.56 19.09 3.08
CA GLY A 274 -0.13 19.13 3.42
C GLY A 274 0.82 19.10 2.22
N ALA A 275 0.38 19.55 1.03
CA ALA A 275 1.16 19.43 -0.19
C ALA A 275 2.46 20.24 -0.18
N THR A 276 3.58 19.62 -0.60
CA THR A 276 4.88 20.29 -0.75
C THR A 276 5.61 19.78 -1.99
N PHE A 277 6.28 20.67 -2.74
CA PHE A 277 7.13 20.29 -3.87
C PHE A 277 8.55 20.80 -3.68
N GLY A 278 9.55 19.97 -3.96
CA GLY A 278 10.98 20.34 -3.97
C GLY A 278 11.67 19.92 -5.27
N TRP A 279 12.92 20.35 -5.48
CA TRP A 279 13.77 19.73 -6.51
C TRP A 279 14.37 18.40 -6.04
N ASP A 280 14.49 18.25 -4.72
CA ASP A 280 14.82 17.05 -3.97
C ASP A 280 13.78 16.83 -2.85
N ARG A 281 13.86 15.69 -2.17
CA ARG A 281 12.91 15.28 -1.13
C ARG A 281 13.03 16.07 0.16
N ASP A 282 14.22 16.48 0.53
CA ASP A 282 14.52 16.98 1.87
C ASP A 282 14.49 18.52 1.94
N SER A 283 14.52 19.18 0.77
CA SER A 283 14.45 20.63 0.58
C SER A 283 13.18 21.06 -0.17
N PRO A 284 11.97 20.90 0.40
CA PRO A 284 10.74 21.41 -0.20
C PRO A 284 10.76 22.94 -0.32
N MET A 285 10.19 23.46 -1.41
CA MET A 285 10.07 24.91 -1.64
C MET A 285 9.14 25.55 -0.58
N PRO A 286 9.62 26.51 0.23
CA PRO A 286 8.80 27.12 1.28
C PRO A 286 7.57 27.83 0.71
N GLY A 287 6.38 27.54 1.26
CA GLY A 287 5.12 28.14 0.83
C GLY A 287 4.65 27.73 -0.57
N TRP A 288 5.14 26.60 -1.10
CA TRP A 288 4.71 26.11 -2.41
C TRP A 288 3.22 25.77 -2.45
N VAL A 289 2.60 26.09 -3.59
CA VAL A 289 1.22 25.72 -3.94
C VAL A 289 1.18 25.18 -5.37
N LEU A 290 0.18 24.36 -5.69
CA LEU A 290 0.03 23.77 -7.02
C LEU A 290 -0.03 24.84 -8.11
N ASN A 291 0.97 24.85 -8.99
CA ASN A 291 1.06 25.84 -10.06
C ASN A 291 0.19 25.40 -11.24
N MET A 292 -0.85 26.18 -11.54
CA MET A 292 -1.76 25.99 -12.68
C MET A 292 -1.03 25.88 -14.04
N SER A 293 0.20 26.38 -14.16
CA SER A 293 1.02 26.20 -15.37
C SER A 293 1.29 24.73 -15.70
N TRP A 294 1.31 23.82 -14.71
CA TRP A 294 1.49 22.38 -14.92
C TRP A 294 0.39 21.74 -15.79
N LEU A 295 -0.79 22.37 -15.83
CA LEU A 295 -1.94 21.94 -16.65
C LEU A 295 -1.75 22.27 -18.15
N THR A 296 -0.81 23.15 -18.48
CA THR A 296 -0.54 23.53 -19.87
C THR A 296 0.23 22.40 -20.57
N PRO A 297 -0.16 21.96 -21.78
CA PRO A 297 0.56 20.92 -22.52
C PRO A 297 2.06 21.21 -22.64
N GLY A 298 2.90 20.26 -22.23
CA GLY A 298 4.37 20.39 -22.23
C GLY A 298 4.99 20.98 -20.95
N ASN A 299 4.23 21.72 -20.13
CA ASN A 299 4.76 22.40 -18.94
C ASN A 299 4.84 21.51 -17.67
N PHE A 300 4.31 20.29 -17.70
CA PHE A 300 4.34 19.39 -16.54
C PHE A 300 5.79 18.94 -16.22
N PRO A 301 6.28 19.09 -14.97
CA PRO A 301 7.67 18.80 -14.63
C PRO A 301 8.09 17.35 -14.89
N GLN A 302 9.32 17.18 -15.39
CA GLN A 302 9.99 15.89 -15.61
C GLN A 302 11.00 15.55 -14.49
N LYS A 303 11.01 16.33 -13.40
CA LYS A 303 11.86 16.17 -12.22
C LYS A 303 11.29 16.94 -11.02
N GLY A 304 11.83 16.67 -9.84
CA GLY A 304 11.38 17.23 -8.57
C GLY A 304 10.52 16.23 -7.80
N TYR A 305 10.21 16.56 -6.55
CA TYR A 305 9.65 15.62 -5.58
C TYR A 305 8.40 16.22 -4.94
N LEU A 306 7.25 15.56 -5.11
CA LEU A 306 5.97 15.97 -4.51
C LEU A 306 5.68 15.13 -3.27
N ARG A 307 5.23 15.78 -2.19
CA ARG A 307 4.49 15.13 -1.10
C ARG A 307 3.06 15.67 -1.08
N VAL A 308 2.06 14.82 -0.84
CA VAL A 308 0.65 15.23 -0.68
C VAL A 308 -0.15 14.12 0.01
N GLU A 309 -1.06 14.47 0.92
CA GLU A 309 -2.16 13.58 1.32
C GLU A 309 -3.41 13.94 0.49
N TYR A 310 -3.83 13.05 -0.41
CA TYR A 310 -5.02 13.28 -1.22
C TYR A 310 -6.28 12.92 -0.43
N TYR A 311 -7.25 13.82 -0.41
CA TYR A 311 -8.38 13.77 0.52
C TYR A 311 -9.72 14.10 -0.15
N SER A 312 -10.75 13.26 0.09
CA SER A 312 -12.11 13.46 -0.45
C SER A 312 -13.21 13.27 0.62
N GLY A 313 -12.85 13.48 1.89
CA GLY A 313 -13.77 13.40 3.02
C GLY A 313 -14.76 14.57 3.05
N ALA A 314 -16.03 14.25 3.28
CA ALA A 314 -17.15 15.19 3.14
C ALA A 314 -17.34 16.12 4.34
N ASP A 315 -16.40 16.11 5.27
CA ASP A 315 -16.30 16.92 6.48
C ASP A 315 -15.39 18.15 6.31
N LYS A 316 -14.43 18.13 5.37
CA LYS A 316 -13.70 19.34 4.90
C LYS A 316 -14.32 19.97 3.63
N GLY A 317 -15.59 19.65 3.35
CA GLY A 317 -16.30 20.08 2.13
C GLY A 317 -15.97 19.26 0.87
N CYS A 318 -15.02 18.32 0.93
CA CYS A 318 -14.56 17.61 -0.26
C CYS A 318 -15.54 16.52 -0.76
N SER A 319 -15.53 16.22 -2.06
CA SER A 319 -16.30 15.09 -2.59
C SER A 319 -15.72 14.46 -3.86
N PRO A 320 -15.83 13.12 -4.02
CA PRO A 320 -15.39 12.45 -5.24
C PRO A 320 -16.22 12.85 -6.47
N VAL A 321 -15.57 13.21 -7.57
CA VAL A 321 -16.22 13.47 -8.87
C VAL A 321 -16.04 12.24 -9.75
N TRP A 322 -16.99 11.32 -9.64
CA TRP A 322 -16.88 9.97 -10.19
C TRP A 322 -16.70 9.92 -11.71
N ALA A 323 -17.20 10.90 -12.46
CA ALA A 323 -16.94 11.01 -13.90
C ALA A 323 -15.46 11.25 -14.22
N SER A 324 -14.77 12.11 -13.47
CA SER A 324 -13.33 12.35 -13.63
C SER A 324 -12.51 11.14 -13.17
N ARG A 325 -12.87 10.52 -12.04
CA ARG A 325 -12.24 9.26 -11.57
C ARG A 325 -12.39 8.10 -12.55
N HIS A 326 -13.59 7.95 -13.13
CA HIS A 326 -13.89 6.93 -14.14
C HIS A 326 -13.07 7.16 -15.42
N THR A 327 -13.05 8.40 -15.92
CA THR A 327 -12.22 8.79 -17.09
C THR A 327 -10.73 8.55 -16.81
N SER A 328 -10.29 8.89 -15.60
CA SER A 328 -8.91 8.71 -15.14
C SER A 328 -8.46 7.24 -15.06
N ALA A 329 -9.38 6.27 -14.98
CA ALA A 329 -9.02 4.86 -14.93
C ALA A 329 -8.30 4.37 -16.20
N GLN A 330 -8.43 5.06 -17.34
CA GLN A 330 -7.67 4.74 -18.57
C GLN A 330 -6.15 4.92 -18.43
N ASN A 331 -5.68 5.62 -17.38
CA ASN A 331 -4.27 5.85 -17.11
C ASN A 331 -3.60 4.70 -16.33
N VAL A 332 -4.35 3.70 -15.84
CA VAL A 332 -3.85 2.64 -14.93
C VAL A 332 -4.14 1.23 -15.43
N LEU A 333 -3.68 0.22 -14.69
CA LEU A 333 -4.01 -1.19 -14.90
C LEU A 333 -5.30 -1.63 -14.19
N ALA A 334 -5.70 -0.90 -13.15
CA ALA A 334 -6.91 -1.15 -12.38
C ALA A 334 -8.17 -0.82 -13.20
N GLU A 335 -8.72 -1.85 -13.85
CA GLU A 335 -9.97 -1.79 -14.61
C GLU A 335 -11.16 -1.29 -13.77
N LEU A 336 -12.18 -0.76 -14.45
CA LEU A 336 -13.40 -0.29 -13.83
C LEU A 336 -14.25 -1.45 -13.25
N PRO A 337 -14.92 -1.26 -12.09
CA PRO A 337 -15.90 -2.20 -11.56
C PRO A 337 -16.99 -2.55 -12.59
N LYS A 338 -17.19 -3.85 -12.88
CA LYS A 338 -18.24 -4.34 -13.81
C LYS A 338 -19.66 -3.88 -13.46
N GLN A 339 -19.92 -3.63 -12.18
CA GLN A 339 -21.17 -3.05 -11.67
C GLN A 339 -20.83 -1.70 -11.00
N PHE A 340 -20.60 -0.67 -11.81
CA PHE A 340 -20.10 0.61 -11.32
C PHE A 340 -21.04 1.25 -10.31
N ASP A 341 -22.36 1.25 -10.55
CA ASP A 341 -23.35 1.83 -9.65
C ASP A 341 -23.37 1.17 -8.26
N VAL A 342 -23.13 -0.14 -8.20
CA VAL A 342 -23.03 -0.90 -6.93
C VAL A 342 -21.75 -0.50 -6.17
N PHE A 343 -20.64 -0.29 -6.89
CA PHE A 343 -19.41 0.26 -6.32
C PHE A 343 -19.62 1.69 -5.80
N LEU A 344 -20.29 2.56 -6.57
CA LEU A 344 -20.61 3.93 -6.16
C LEU A 344 -21.47 3.95 -4.89
N ALA A 345 -22.56 3.20 -4.86
CA ALA A 345 -23.45 3.10 -3.70
C ALA A 345 -22.71 2.62 -2.43
N HIS A 346 -21.80 1.65 -2.57
CA HIS A 346 -20.96 1.18 -1.46
C HIS A 346 -19.97 2.25 -0.98
N ARG A 347 -19.25 2.93 -1.90
CA ARG A 347 -18.30 3.99 -1.56
C ARG A 347 -19.00 5.19 -0.90
N GLU A 348 -20.21 5.53 -1.34
CA GLU A 348 -21.05 6.52 -0.67
C GLU A 348 -21.51 6.09 0.71
N ALA A 349 -21.92 4.82 0.90
CA ALA A 349 -22.32 4.32 2.22
C ALA A 349 -21.16 4.44 3.23
N LEU A 350 -19.94 4.08 2.83
CA LEU A 350 -18.73 4.28 3.66
C LEU A 350 -18.50 5.77 4.00
N ARG A 351 -18.62 6.68 3.03
CA ARG A 351 -18.48 8.14 3.25
C ARG A 351 -19.54 8.68 4.22
N ARG A 352 -20.77 8.15 4.17
CA ARG A 352 -21.87 8.51 5.10
C ARG A 352 -21.66 7.97 6.51
N LEU A 353 -20.98 6.82 6.67
CA LEU A 353 -20.60 6.27 7.97
C LEU A 353 -19.48 7.09 8.63
N GLY A 354 -18.44 7.50 7.87
CA GLY A 354 -17.35 8.33 8.39
C GLY A 354 -17.85 9.63 9.05
N ARG A 355 -18.80 10.32 8.40
CA ARG A 355 -19.48 11.52 8.95
C ARG A 355 -20.16 11.31 10.31
N ARG A 356 -20.54 10.07 10.68
CA ARG A 356 -21.15 9.76 11.98
C ARG A 356 -20.13 9.48 13.09
N GLY A 357 -18.90 9.14 12.74
CA GLY A 357 -17.80 9.03 13.70
C GLY A 357 -17.34 10.40 14.18
N SER A 358 -16.99 11.29 13.24
CA SER A 358 -16.43 12.62 13.55
C SER A 358 -17.43 13.59 14.21
N SER A 359 -18.73 13.36 14.09
CA SER A 359 -19.75 14.13 14.81
C SER A 359 -20.05 13.60 16.22
N GLY A 360 -19.59 12.40 16.59
CA GLY A 360 -19.86 11.79 17.90
C GLY A 360 -18.96 12.25 19.05
N GLU A 361 -17.74 12.73 18.78
CA GLU A 361 -16.75 13.02 19.83
C GLU A 361 -16.83 14.44 20.43
N ASN A 362 -17.51 15.38 19.77
CA ASN A 362 -17.60 16.77 20.26
C ASN A 362 -18.76 17.02 21.25
N ASP A 363 -19.82 16.22 21.23
CA ASP A 363 -21.03 16.44 22.07
C ASP A 363 -20.94 15.88 23.50
N GLN A 364 -19.75 15.42 23.95
CA GLN A 364 -19.54 14.91 25.32
C GLN A 364 -18.53 15.70 26.17
N ARG A 365 -18.29 16.99 25.86
CA ARG A 365 -17.43 17.89 26.67
C ARG A 365 -18.15 19.14 27.24
N SER A 366 -19.49 19.12 27.29
CA SER A 366 -20.33 20.27 27.70
C SER A 366 -21.26 19.98 28.89
N SER A 367 -20.88 19.06 29.79
CA SER A 367 -21.75 18.64 30.92
C SER A 367 -21.04 18.44 32.28
N THR A 368 -19.94 19.15 32.54
CA THR A 368 -19.39 19.28 33.90
C THR A 368 -20.35 20.09 34.78
N GLN A 369 -21.14 19.39 35.61
CA GLN A 369 -22.06 19.99 36.56
C GLN A 369 -21.31 20.86 37.60
N SER A 370 -21.92 21.98 37.99
CA SER A 370 -21.37 22.92 38.96
C SER A 370 -21.42 22.37 40.39
N ILE A 371 -20.24 22.17 41.00
CA ILE A 371 -20.13 21.85 42.43
C ILE A 371 -20.13 23.18 43.23
N PRO A 372 -20.99 23.35 44.25
CA PRO A 372 -21.05 24.60 45.02
C PRO A 372 -19.82 24.81 45.92
N THR A 373 -19.35 26.06 46.02
CA THR A 373 -18.34 26.48 46.99
C THR A 373 -18.94 26.69 48.39
N PRO A 374 -18.32 26.20 49.47
CA PRO A 374 -18.71 26.54 50.84
C PRO A 374 -18.25 27.95 51.24
N PRO A 375 -18.94 28.63 52.17
CA PRO A 375 -18.66 30.02 52.52
C PRO A 375 -17.44 30.20 53.42
N SER A 376 -16.83 31.38 53.37
CA SER A 376 -15.72 31.78 54.23
C SER A 376 -16.18 32.21 55.63
N THR A 377 -15.40 31.83 56.66
CA THR A 377 -15.53 32.38 58.02
C THR A 377 -14.16 32.79 58.56
N ASN A 378 -14.03 34.06 58.93
CA ASN A 378 -12.85 34.56 59.64
C ASN A 378 -12.96 34.23 61.13
N SER A 379 -11.88 33.73 61.72
CA SER A 379 -11.59 33.94 63.15
C SER A 379 -10.08 34.06 63.37
N CYS A 380 -9.68 34.70 64.47
CA CYS A 380 -8.30 35.18 64.65
C CYS A 380 -7.81 34.93 66.08
N ARG A 381 -6.60 34.37 66.22
CA ARG A 381 -5.60 34.76 67.24
C ARG A 381 -4.20 34.18 67.01
N LYS A 382 -3.20 34.98 67.39
CA LYS A 382 -1.75 34.69 67.57
C LYS A 382 -1.53 34.21 69.05
N PRO A 383 -0.35 33.70 69.52
CA PRO A 383 1.00 34.22 69.20
C PRO A 383 2.28 33.33 69.28
N LYS A 384 3.36 33.87 68.67
CA LYS A 384 4.81 33.93 69.03
C LYS A 384 5.49 32.83 69.90
N THR A 385 6.64 32.33 69.40
CA THR A 385 8.03 32.51 69.94
C THR A 385 9.08 32.06 68.89
N ALA A 386 10.04 32.90 68.47
CA ALA A 386 11.46 32.94 68.91
C ALA A 386 12.32 31.74 68.41
N SER A 387 13.10 31.80 67.31
CA SER A 387 14.40 32.50 67.04
C SER A 387 15.65 31.61 67.38
N THR A 388 16.91 31.83 66.96
CA THR A 388 17.59 33.04 66.43
C THR A 388 18.46 32.81 65.13
N PRO A 389 19.83 32.84 64.99
CA PRO A 389 20.48 33.07 63.67
C PRO A 389 21.53 32.03 63.16
N PRO A 390 21.97 32.09 61.87
CA PRO A 390 23.11 31.33 61.32
C PRO A 390 24.49 32.01 61.54
N ARG A 391 25.59 31.29 61.24
CA ARG A 391 26.96 31.85 61.14
C ARG A 391 27.62 31.47 59.81
N HIS A 392 28.27 32.44 59.16
CA HIS A 392 29.28 32.21 58.12
C HIS A 392 30.67 31.97 58.73
N HIS A 393 31.46 31.11 58.09
CA HIS A 393 32.83 31.39 57.60
C HIS A 393 33.30 30.14 56.81
N SER A 394 33.66 30.23 55.53
CA SER A 394 34.89 30.79 54.95
C SER A 394 36.14 29.91 55.18
N CYS A 395 36.48 29.04 54.21
CA CYS A 395 37.78 29.08 53.53
C CYS A 395 37.96 27.98 52.46
N LYS A 396 38.57 28.36 51.33
CA LYS A 396 39.10 27.55 50.21
C LYS A 396 38.05 26.84 49.34
#